data_AF-A0A9X3K6R2-F1
#
_entry.id   AF-A0A9X3K6R2-F1
#
_cell.length_a   1.000
_cell.length_b   1.000
_cell.length_c   1.000
_cell.angle_alpha   90.00
_cell.angle_beta   90.00
_cell.angle_gamma   90.00
#
_symmetry.space_group_name_H-M   'P 1'
#
loop_
_entity.id
_entity.type
_entity.pdbx_description
1 polymer ?
#
loop_
_entity_poly.entity_id
_entity_poly.type
_entity_poly.pdbx_seq_one_letter_code
_entity_poly.pdbx_strand_id
1 'polypeptide(L)'
;GYSQCDPGETAYEITLAPGGSFIGERSWEIVPADGGDPVISVDCGDYVDGTFDFCLTPGVEYTFNAYDDYGDGWNFFPETDIVWSIAYDNGAVVIEGTNPTGCTSGDFTTNCIGQCLEYTENFFATDPPSCTAPEFSIVTERSCEDFNFDAVVTIDVASPGGAPLLVVTAEVDGVSFGGGSIPNLVGQTVEIDDLPLDADVVIEVNVLGLTCPLSEIVSISSIGCPVPLTCGEG
;
A
#
# COMPACT_ATOMS: atom_id res chain seq x y z
N GLY A 1 15.49 -5.41 -20.02
CA GLY A 1 14.90 -4.83 -21.24
C GLY A 1 14.28 -5.92 -22.10
N TYR A 2 13.43 -6.73 -21.50
CA TYR A 2 12.36 -7.47 -22.15
C TYR A 2 11.08 -6.79 -21.62
N SER A 3 9.91 -6.78 -22.23
CA SER A 3 9.40 -7.04 -23.58
C SER A 3 8.03 -6.35 -23.55
N GLN A 4 7.66 -5.60 -24.59
CA GLN A 4 6.30 -5.06 -24.67
C GLN A 4 5.32 -6.22 -24.58
N CYS A 5 4.45 -6.22 -23.58
CA CYS A 5 3.43 -7.24 -23.38
C CYS A 5 2.61 -7.47 -24.66
N ASP A 6 1.97 -8.63 -24.76
CA ASP A 6 1.15 -8.90 -25.93
C ASP A 6 0.02 -7.87 -26.04
N PRO A 7 -0.50 -7.59 -27.26
CA PRO A 7 -1.58 -6.62 -27.41
C PRO A 7 -2.79 -6.97 -26.53
N GLY A 8 -3.16 -6.05 -25.63
CA GLY A 8 -4.23 -6.25 -24.65
C GLY A 8 -3.75 -6.63 -23.25
N GLU A 9 -2.45 -6.73 -23.04
CA GLU A 9 -1.83 -6.89 -21.73
C GLU A 9 -1.15 -5.59 -21.26
N THR A 10 -1.04 -5.48 -19.94
CA THR A 10 -0.37 -4.38 -19.25
C THR A 10 0.90 -4.90 -18.59
N ALA A 11 1.96 -4.09 -18.64
CA ALA A 11 3.24 -4.39 -18.02
C ALA A 11 3.22 -4.06 -16.52
N TYR A 12 3.73 -5.00 -15.73
CA TYR A 12 3.89 -4.91 -14.29
C TYR A 12 5.30 -5.33 -13.90
N GLU A 13 5.69 -4.94 -12.69
CA GLU A 13 6.91 -5.33 -12.03
C GLU A 13 6.59 -5.80 -10.61
N ILE A 14 7.22 -6.87 -10.17
CA ILE A 14 7.24 -7.27 -8.76
C ILE A 14 8.64 -7.03 -8.23
N THR A 15 8.73 -6.27 -7.14
CA THR A 15 9.98 -6.00 -6.44
C THR A 15 9.99 -6.77 -5.14
N LEU A 16 11.08 -7.49 -4.88
CA LEU A 16 11.36 -8.22 -3.65
C LEU A 16 12.59 -7.60 -2.99
N ALA A 17 12.44 -7.15 -1.75
CA ALA A 17 13.50 -6.47 -1.02
C ALA A 17 14.69 -7.40 -0.75
N PRO A 18 15.93 -6.87 -0.80
CA PRO A 18 17.10 -7.61 -0.35
C PRO A 18 17.04 -7.82 1.17
N GLY A 19 17.30 -9.04 1.62
CA GLY A 19 17.35 -9.38 3.05
C GLY A 19 16.46 -10.55 3.43
N GLY A 20 16.01 -10.52 4.69
CA GLY A 20 15.44 -11.68 5.37
C GLY A 20 16.50 -12.74 5.68
N SER A 21 16.09 -13.79 6.38
CA SER A 21 16.92 -14.98 6.60
C SER A 21 16.40 -16.15 5.77
N PHE A 22 17.21 -17.20 5.68
CA PHE A 22 16.81 -18.47 5.07
C PHE A 22 16.20 -18.32 3.67
N ILE A 23 16.92 -17.62 2.79
CA ILE A 23 16.41 -17.34 1.44
C ILE A 23 15.94 -18.60 0.69
N GLY A 24 16.62 -19.73 0.90
CA GLY A 24 16.35 -20.98 0.19
C GLY A 24 15.05 -21.71 0.54
N GLU A 25 14.35 -21.36 1.62
CA GLU A 25 13.03 -21.96 1.96
C GLU A 25 11.85 -21.18 1.38
N ARG A 26 12.10 -20.02 0.79
CA ARG A 26 11.06 -19.12 0.30
C ARG A 26 10.69 -19.42 -1.14
N SER A 27 9.42 -19.28 -1.48
CA SER A 27 8.96 -19.26 -2.87
C SER A 27 7.75 -18.34 -3.02
N TRP A 28 7.42 -17.96 -4.24
CA TRP A 28 6.26 -17.11 -4.51
C TRP A 28 5.76 -17.30 -5.92
N GLU A 29 4.51 -16.91 -6.14
CA GLU A 29 3.88 -16.91 -7.45
C GLU A 29 2.84 -15.81 -7.59
N ILE A 30 2.57 -15.43 -8.84
CA ILE A 30 1.38 -14.69 -9.25
C ILE A 30 0.59 -15.57 -10.21
N VAL A 31 -0.65 -15.88 -9.86
CA VAL A 31 -1.50 -16.83 -10.57
C VAL A 31 -2.90 -16.23 -10.79
N PRO A 32 -3.63 -16.58 -11.87
CA PRO A 32 -5.04 -16.19 -12.01
C PRO A 32 -5.89 -16.70 -10.83
N ALA A 33 -6.73 -15.83 -10.26
CA ALA A 33 -7.52 -16.15 -9.07
C ALA A 33 -8.60 -17.23 -9.32
N ASP A 34 -9.01 -17.42 -10.57
CA ASP A 34 -9.94 -18.48 -10.99
C ASP A 34 -9.26 -19.86 -11.16
N GLY A 35 -7.94 -19.92 -10.95
CA GLY A 35 -7.11 -21.10 -11.12
C GLY A 35 -6.51 -21.18 -12.52
N GLY A 36 -5.22 -21.43 -12.59
CA GLY A 36 -4.48 -21.53 -13.84
C GLY A 36 -3.00 -21.80 -13.59
N ASP A 37 -2.20 -21.80 -14.66
CA ASP A 37 -0.76 -21.81 -14.52
C ASP A 37 -0.27 -20.43 -14.02
N PRO A 38 0.75 -20.37 -13.15
CA PRO A 38 1.35 -19.10 -12.73
C PRO A 38 1.82 -18.27 -13.92
N VAL A 39 1.55 -16.96 -13.88
CA VAL A 39 2.08 -15.99 -14.84
C VAL A 39 3.58 -15.81 -14.63
N ILE A 40 3.98 -15.76 -13.35
CA ILE A 40 5.35 -15.67 -12.91
C ILE A 40 5.47 -16.34 -11.54
N SER A 41 6.59 -17.01 -11.30
CA SER A 41 6.90 -17.64 -10.04
C SER A 41 8.40 -17.76 -9.85
N VAL A 42 8.80 -17.99 -8.60
CA VAL A 42 10.14 -18.48 -8.25
C VAL A 42 9.97 -19.67 -7.33
N ASP A 43 10.53 -20.81 -7.73
CA ASP A 43 10.46 -22.05 -6.97
C ASP A 43 11.32 -21.99 -5.70
N CYS A 44 10.95 -22.79 -4.70
CA CYS A 44 11.73 -22.94 -3.48
C CYS A 44 13.14 -23.48 -3.78
N GLY A 45 14.14 -22.96 -3.09
CA GLY A 45 15.55 -23.21 -3.33
C GLY A 45 16.18 -22.30 -4.40
N ASP A 46 15.37 -21.70 -5.27
CA ASP A 46 15.80 -20.80 -6.35
C ASP A 46 15.46 -19.32 -6.07
N TYR A 47 14.96 -19.00 -4.88
CA TYR A 47 14.62 -17.64 -4.48
C TYR A 47 15.78 -16.67 -4.70
N VAL A 48 15.45 -15.56 -5.35
CA VAL A 48 16.34 -14.41 -5.53
C VAL A 48 15.57 -13.11 -5.27
N ASP A 49 16.20 -12.15 -4.61
CA ASP A 49 15.69 -10.79 -4.48
C ASP A 49 15.92 -9.97 -5.76
N GLY A 50 15.16 -8.89 -5.91
CA GLY A 50 15.25 -8.01 -7.08
C GLY A 50 13.88 -7.66 -7.67
N THR A 51 13.92 -7.12 -8.89
CA THR A 51 12.72 -6.72 -9.64
C THR A 51 12.54 -7.62 -10.85
N PHE A 52 11.31 -8.09 -11.05
CA PHE A 52 10.94 -9.01 -12.13
C PHE A 52 9.76 -8.45 -12.92
N ASP A 53 9.94 -8.35 -14.24
CA ASP A 53 8.94 -7.83 -15.16
C ASP A 53 7.96 -8.95 -15.58
N PHE A 54 6.67 -8.66 -15.65
CA PHE A 54 5.65 -9.58 -16.12
C PHE A 54 4.46 -8.84 -16.75
N CYS A 55 3.54 -9.57 -17.38
CA CYS A 55 2.41 -9.03 -18.12
C CYS A 55 1.11 -9.61 -17.59
N LEU A 56 0.10 -8.77 -17.36
CA LEU A 56 -1.22 -9.18 -16.91
C LEU A 56 -2.31 -8.68 -17.86
N THR A 57 -3.42 -9.41 -17.96
CA THR A 57 -4.59 -8.98 -18.74
C THR A 57 -5.50 -8.10 -17.87
N PRO A 58 -5.74 -6.83 -18.24
CA PRO A 58 -6.66 -5.95 -17.50
C PRO A 58 -8.06 -6.55 -17.37
N GLY A 59 -8.66 -6.39 -16.18
CA GLY A 59 -9.97 -6.92 -15.82
C GLY A 59 -9.98 -8.34 -15.28
N VAL A 60 -8.82 -9.02 -15.24
CA VAL A 60 -8.64 -10.33 -14.61
C VAL A 60 -8.15 -10.15 -13.17
N GLU A 61 -8.67 -10.97 -12.26
CA GLU A 61 -8.20 -11.04 -10.87
C GLU A 61 -7.04 -12.04 -10.78
N TYR A 62 -5.98 -11.63 -10.10
CA TYR A 62 -4.79 -12.43 -9.84
C TYR A 62 -4.56 -12.52 -8.34
N THR A 63 -3.84 -13.57 -7.93
CA THR A 63 -3.44 -13.81 -6.54
C THR A 63 -1.93 -13.81 -6.47
N PHE A 64 -1.36 -12.99 -5.58
CA PHE A 64 0.01 -13.12 -5.14
C PHE A 64 0.06 -14.07 -3.94
N ASN A 65 0.85 -15.14 -4.05
CA ASN A 65 1.10 -16.07 -2.96
C ASN A 65 2.59 -16.03 -2.59
N ALA A 66 2.87 -15.93 -1.29
CA ALA A 66 4.20 -16.08 -0.73
C ALA A 66 4.22 -17.31 0.18
N TYR A 67 5.27 -18.12 0.03
CA TYR A 67 5.44 -19.37 0.75
C TYR A 67 6.76 -19.44 1.49
N ASP A 68 6.77 -20.26 2.52
CA ASP A 68 7.95 -20.61 3.31
C ASP A 68 7.89 -22.10 3.74
N ASP A 69 9.00 -22.83 3.56
CA ASP A 69 9.08 -24.27 3.88
C ASP A 69 9.01 -24.56 5.39
N TYR A 70 9.73 -23.76 6.17
CA TYR A 70 9.80 -23.93 7.62
C TYR A 70 8.54 -23.40 8.30
N GLY A 71 7.95 -22.37 7.70
CA GLY A 71 6.71 -21.72 8.05
C GLY A 71 6.82 -20.83 9.29
N ASP A 72 7.94 -20.13 9.44
CA ASP A 72 8.15 -19.04 10.40
C ASP A 72 8.23 -17.66 9.70
N GLY A 73 7.73 -17.61 8.46
CA GLY A 73 7.72 -16.44 7.61
C GLY A 73 9.07 -16.08 6.99
N TRP A 74 9.10 -15.01 6.21
CA TRP A 74 10.31 -14.64 5.45
C TRP A 74 11.42 -13.96 6.28
N ASN A 75 11.20 -13.83 7.59
CA ASN A 75 12.19 -13.41 8.58
C ASN A 75 12.83 -12.02 8.31
N PHE A 76 12.04 -11.05 7.81
CA PHE A 76 12.48 -9.65 7.68
C PHE A 76 12.33 -8.87 8.98
N PHE A 77 13.31 -8.01 9.27
CA PHE A 77 13.30 -7.13 10.44
C PHE A 77 13.71 -5.69 10.07
N PRO A 78 12.97 -4.67 10.57
CA PRO A 78 11.72 -4.79 11.33
C PRO A 78 10.57 -5.37 10.48
N GLU A 79 9.61 -6.06 11.12
CA GLU A 79 8.46 -6.69 10.43
C GLU A 79 7.52 -5.68 9.75
N THR A 80 7.71 -4.39 10.01
CA THR A 80 6.93 -3.28 9.44
C THR A 80 7.47 -2.77 8.11
N ASP A 81 8.67 -3.20 7.71
CA ASP A 81 9.24 -2.77 6.43
C ASP A 81 8.45 -3.38 5.27
N ILE A 82 8.26 -2.61 4.19
CA ILE A 82 7.76 -3.13 2.92
C ILE A 82 8.84 -3.98 2.28
N VAL A 83 8.55 -5.27 2.07
CA VAL A 83 9.53 -6.25 1.57
C VAL A 83 9.14 -6.82 0.20
N TRP A 84 7.93 -6.54 -0.25
CA TRP A 84 7.51 -6.83 -1.60
C TRP A 84 6.49 -5.79 -2.10
N SER A 85 6.48 -5.55 -3.40
CA SER A 85 5.47 -4.70 -4.05
C SER A 85 5.22 -5.16 -5.48
N ILE A 86 3.98 -4.99 -5.92
CA ILE A 86 3.57 -5.11 -7.32
C ILE A 86 3.22 -3.72 -7.82
N ALA A 87 3.86 -3.32 -8.91
CA ALA A 87 3.72 -2.00 -9.51
C ALA A 87 3.56 -2.11 -11.02
N TYR A 88 3.09 -1.04 -11.65
CA TYR A 88 3.20 -0.88 -13.11
C TYR A 88 4.64 -0.57 -13.51
N ASP A 89 4.99 -0.78 -14.78
CA ASP A 89 6.31 -0.43 -15.37
C ASP A 89 6.65 1.08 -15.29
N ASN A 90 5.65 1.92 -15.05
CA ASN A 90 5.80 3.35 -14.81
C ASN A 90 6.12 3.70 -13.35
N GLY A 91 6.19 2.71 -12.46
CA GLY A 91 6.50 2.83 -11.04
C GLY A 91 5.29 3.01 -10.12
N ALA A 92 4.07 3.15 -10.64
CA ALA A 92 2.88 3.27 -9.80
C ALA A 92 2.61 1.96 -9.04
N VAL A 93 2.53 2.01 -7.71
CA VAL A 93 2.33 0.82 -6.87
C VAL A 93 0.85 0.43 -6.86
N VAL A 94 0.58 -0.86 -7.04
CA VAL A 94 -0.76 -1.45 -7.04
C VAL A 94 -1.06 -2.01 -5.64
N ILE A 95 -0.19 -2.89 -5.19
CA ILE A 95 -0.20 -3.48 -3.85
C ILE A 95 1.23 -3.60 -3.33
N GLU A 96 1.39 -3.52 -2.03
CA GLU A 96 2.65 -3.74 -1.34
C GLU A 96 2.38 -4.45 -0.02
N GLY A 97 3.41 -5.10 0.52
CA GLY A 97 3.26 -5.73 1.82
C GLY A 97 4.56 -5.88 2.56
N THR A 98 4.37 -6.13 3.85
CA THR A 98 5.44 -6.38 4.80
C THR A 98 5.76 -7.87 4.87
N ASN A 99 6.50 -8.29 5.90
CA ASN A 99 6.98 -9.65 6.08
C ASN A 99 5.84 -10.70 6.01
N PRO A 100 5.83 -11.59 5.00
CA PRO A 100 4.91 -12.74 4.97
C PRO A 100 5.12 -13.65 6.17
N THR A 101 4.09 -13.81 7.02
CA THR A 101 4.16 -14.56 8.31
C THR A 101 2.81 -15.19 8.73
N GLY A 102 1.91 -15.43 7.80
CA GLY A 102 0.53 -15.86 8.05
C GLY A 102 0.36 -17.34 8.41
N CYS A 103 1.40 -18.16 8.27
CA CYS A 103 1.35 -19.56 8.66
C CYS A 103 1.65 -19.77 10.16
N THR A 104 1.08 -20.83 10.75
CA THR A 104 1.35 -21.21 12.15
C THR A 104 2.58 -22.11 12.30
N SER A 105 2.85 -22.97 11.31
CA SER A 105 4.13 -23.66 11.08
C SER A 105 4.13 -24.39 9.74
N GLY A 106 5.30 -24.50 9.11
CA GLY A 106 5.54 -25.36 7.95
C GLY A 106 5.86 -26.79 8.37
N ASP A 107 6.66 -27.49 7.56
CA ASP A 107 7.07 -28.87 7.85
C ASP A 107 8.34 -28.95 8.74
N PHE A 108 8.89 -27.79 9.11
CA PHE A 108 10.12 -27.59 9.88
C PHE A 108 11.38 -28.13 9.18
N THR A 109 11.37 -28.18 7.86
CA THR A 109 12.52 -28.53 7.04
C THR A 109 12.81 -27.42 6.01
N THR A 110 13.86 -27.63 5.22
CA THR A 110 14.29 -26.71 4.14
C THR A 110 14.50 -27.48 2.83
N ASN A 111 13.72 -28.55 2.66
CA ASN A 111 13.85 -29.47 1.53
C ASN A 111 12.85 -29.15 0.40
N CYS A 112 12.08 -28.06 0.55
CA CYS A 112 11.05 -27.60 -0.36
C CYS A 112 9.88 -28.59 -0.51
N ILE A 113 9.56 -29.29 0.57
CA ILE A 113 8.43 -30.22 0.65
C ILE A 113 7.52 -29.74 1.76
N GLY A 114 6.24 -29.52 1.44
CA GLY A 114 5.28 -29.10 2.46
C GLY A 114 5.34 -27.61 2.80
N GLN A 115 5.82 -26.80 1.86
CA GLN A 115 5.76 -25.34 1.93
C GLN A 115 4.42 -24.83 2.47
N CYS A 116 4.50 -23.89 3.41
CA CYS A 116 3.35 -23.21 3.95
C CYS A 116 3.06 -21.93 3.19
N LEU A 117 1.77 -21.62 3.01
CA LEU A 117 1.32 -20.34 2.49
C LEU A 117 1.40 -19.29 3.62
N GLU A 118 2.37 -18.40 3.51
CA GLU A 118 2.62 -17.34 4.49
C GLU A 118 1.80 -16.08 4.21
N TYR A 119 1.52 -15.79 2.95
CA TYR A 119 0.73 -14.62 2.60
C TYR A 119 0.00 -14.85 1.28
N THR A 120 -1.21 -14.33 1.20
CA THR A 120 -2.04 -14.39 0.00
C THR A 120 -2.82 -13.09 -0.12
N GLU A 121 -2.76 -12.48 -1.29
CA GLU A 121 -3.50 -11.25 -1.58
C GLU A 121 -4.02 -11.29 -3.02
N ASN A 122 -5.30 -10.96 -3.17
CA ASN A 122 -5.92 -10.84 -4.48
C ASN A 122 -5.87 -9.40 -4.97
N PHE A 123 -5.64 -9.21 -6.26
CA PHE A 123 -5.69 -7.91 -6.89
C PHE A 123 -6.23 -8.02 -8.32
N PHE A 124 -6.93 -6.99 -8.77
CA PHE A 124 -7.35 -6.90 -10.15
C PHE A 124 -6.25 -6.27 -10.99
N ALA A 125 -5.87 -6.92 -12.08
CA ALA A 125 -5.09 -6.27 -13.13
C ALA A 125 -5.94 -5.19 -13.81
N THR A 126 -5.33 -4.07 -14.12
CA THR A 126 -5.98 -2.90 -14.70
C THR A 126 -5.01 -2.18 -15.64
N ASP A 127 -5.50 -1.16 -16.34
CA ASP A 127 -4.61 -0.24 -17.06
C ASP A 127 -3.84 0.65 -16.07
N PRO A 128 -2.62 1.12 -16.40
CA PRO A 128 -1.86 1.99 -15.52
C PRO A 128 -2.59 3.30 -15.22
N PRO A 129 -2.40 3.88 -14.03
CA PRO A 129 -3.04 5.13 -13.65
C PRO A 129 -2.60 6.26 -14.56
N SER A 130 -3.58 7.06 -14.95
CA SER A 130 -3.31 8.36 -15.54
C SER A 130 -3.00 9.37 -14.44
N CYS A 131 -2.30 10.46 -14.76
CA CYS A 131 -2.13 11.60 -13.84
C CYS A 131 -3.43 12.41 -13.64
N THR A 132 -4.60 11.82 -13.91
CA THR A 132 -5.88 12.41 -13.57
C THR A 132 -6.11 12.14 -12.10
N ALA A 133 -6.27 13.18 -11.29
CA ALA A 133 -6.43 13.00 -9.84
C ALA A 133 -7.81 12.40 -9.48
N PRO A 134 -7.90 11.67 -8.35
CA PRO A 134 -9.20 11.32 -7.77
C PRO A 134 -9.91 12.57 -7.26
N GLU A 135 -11.25 12.51 -7.14
CA GLU A 135 -12.00 13.47 -6.34
C GLU A 135 -12.08 12.94 -4.90
N PHE A 136 -11.84 13.80 -3.91
CA PHE A 136 -11.91 13.44 -2.51
C PHE A 136 -12.62 14.51 -1.68
N SER A 137 -13.09 14.09 -0.51
CA SER A 137 -13.66 14.96 0.51
C SER A 137 -12.87 14.84 1.81
N ILE A 138 -12.87 15.92 2.58
CA ILE A 138 -12.19 15.98 3.87
C ILE A 138 -13.22 16.37 4.92
N VAL A 139 -13.37 15.53 5.94
CA VAL A 139 -14.19 15.82 7.12
C VAL A 139 -13.27 15.99 8.31
N THR A 140 -13.37 17.11 9.00
CA THR A 140 -12.59 17.36 10.22
C THR A 140 -13.47 17.21 11.45
N GLU A 141 -12.95 16.50 12.45
CA GLU A 141 -13.54 16.39 13.79
C GLU A 141 -12.59 17.01 14.81
N ARG A 142 -13.16 17.74 15.77
CA ARG A 142 -12.37 18.36 16.83
C ARG A 142 -12.32 17.44 18.05
N SER A 143 -11.13 17.03 18.44
CA SER A 143 -10.94 16.39 19.74
C SER A 143 -10.96 17.44 20.85
N CYS A 144 -11.85 17.24 21.82
CA CYS A 144 -11.96 18.10 23.00
C CYS A 144 -11.01 17.68 24.13
N GLU A 145 -10.32 16.55 23.98
CA GLU A 145 -9.49 15.97 25.04
C GLU A 145 -8.02 16.38 24.93
N ASP A 146 -7.51 16.46 23.71
CA ASP A 146 -6.10 16.81 23.39
C ASP A 146 -5.94 18.22 22.78
N PHE A 147 -7.05 18.90 22.46
CA PHE A 147 -7.10 20.19 21.78
C PHE A 147 -6.52 20.18 20.35
N ASN A 148 -6.56 19.05 19.66
CA ASN A 148 -6.20 18.92 18.25
C ASN A 148 -7.44 18.67 17.37
N PHE A 149 -7.23 18.52 16.06
CA PHE A 149 -8.23 18.03 15.12
C PHE A 149 -7.77 16.74 14.46
N ASP A 150 -8.73 15.90 14.18
CA ASP A 150 -8.56 14.73 13.34
C ASP A 150 -9.23 15.03 11.99
N ALA A 151 -8.63 14.57 10.91
CA ALA A 151 -9.18 14.67 9.57
C ALA A 151 -9.37 13.29 8.97
N VAL A 152 -10.55 13.05 8.41
CA VAL A 152 -10.84 11.87 7.60
C VAL A 152 -10.87 12.30 6.14
N VAL A 153 -9.92 11.81 5.36
CA VAL A 153 -9.89 12.01 3.90
C VAL A 153 -10.59 10.81 3.25
N THR A 154 -11.59 11.05 2.41
CA THR A 154 -12.39 10.01 1.74
C THR A 154 -12.28 10.15 0.23
N ILE A 155 -12.03 9.04 -0.48
CA ILE A 155 -12.08 9.02 -1.95
C ILE A 155 -13.54 9.00 -2.42
N ASP A 156 -14.00 10.08 -3.03
CA ASP A 156 -15.36 10.21 -3.57
C ASP A 156 -15.45 9.63 -4.98
N VAL A 157 -14.42 9.85 -5.78
CA VAL A 157 -14.29 9.33 -7.15
C VAL A 157 -12.86 8.88 -7.37
N ALA A 158 -12.68 7.60 -7.69
CA ALA A 158 -11.36 7.06 -8.02
C ALA A 158 -10.83 7.67 -9.33
N SER A 159 -9.52 7.89 -9.39
CA SER A 159 -8.89 8.34 -10.64
C SER A 159 -9.00 7.28 -11.74
N PRO A 160 -9.12 7.67 -13.02
CA PRO A 160 -9.09 6.73 -14.13
C PRO A 160 -7.70 6.10 -14.34
N GLY A 161 -7.69 4.79 -14.51
CA GLY A 161 -6.50 3.97 -14.78
C GLY A 161 -6.12 3.02 -13.62
N GLY A 162 -7.02 2.11 -13.29
CA GLY A 162 -6.74 1.11 -12.26
C GLY A 162 -6.80 1.62 -10.82
N ALA A 163 -6.51 0.72 -9.88
CA ALA A 163 -6.56 0.98 -8.45
C ALA A 163 -5.15 1.02 -7.82
N PRO A 164 -4.29 1.99 -8.16
CA PRO A 164 -3.01 2.13 -7.48
C PRO A 164 -3.21 2.51 -6.01
N LEU A 165 -2.14 2.39 -5.23
CA LEU A 165 -2.08 2.91 -3.89
C LEU A 165 -1.87 4.42 -3.92
N LEU A 166 -2.70 5.16 -3.20
CA LEU A 166 -2.60 6.60 -3.01
C LEU A 166 -1.89 6.87 -1.68
N VAL A 167 -0.87 7.72 -1.69
CA VAL A 167 -0.27 8.27 -0.49
C VAL A 167 -0.98 9.57 -0.17
N VAL A 168 -1.52 9.64 1.04
CA VAL A 168 -2.09 10.87 1.60
C VAL A 168 -1.14 11.37 2.67
N THR A 169 -0.77 12.64 2.61
CA THR A 169 0.08 13.29 3.61
C THR A 169 -0.52 14.60 4.05
N ALA A 170 -0.37 14.93 5.33
CA ALA A 170 -0.69 16.26 5.86
C ALA A 170 0.59 17.01 6.26
N GLU A 171 0.64 18.28 5.90
CA GLU A 171 1.76 19.18 6.22
C GLU A 171 1.26 20.55 6.72
N VAL A 172 1.98 21.12 7.68
CA VAL A 172 1.87 22.54 8.05
C VAL A 172 3.26 23.16 8.04
N ASP A 173 3.44 24.23 7.25
CA ASP A 173 4.68 24.99 7.16
C ASP A 173 5.97 24.15 6.94
N GLY A 174 5.91 23.07 6.15
CA GLY A 174 7.07 22.19 5.93
C GLY A 174 7.16 21.00 6.89
N VAL A 175 6.26 20.88 7.86
CA VAL A 175 6.29 19.82 8.88
C VAL A 175 5.17 18.82 8.61
N SER A 176 5.52 17.54 8.43
CA SER A 176 4.55 16.47 8.25
C SER A 176 3.89 16.07 9.58
N PHE A 177 2.56 15.92 9.56
CA PHE A 177 1.74 15.55 10.72
C PHE A 177 1.19 14.13 10.64
N GLY A 178 1.49 13.40 9.57
CA GLY A 178 1.02 12.04 9.37
C GLY A 178 0.42 11.86 7.99
N GLY A 179 -0.31 10.77 7.85
CA GLY A 179 -0.81 10.29 6.59
C GLY A 179 -0.76 8.77 6.52
N GLY A 180 -1.09 8.25 5.34
CA GLY A 180 -1.15 6.82 5.10
C GLY A 180 -1.29 6.53 3.63
N SER A 181 -1.26 5.23 3.32
CA SER A 181 -1.49 4.74 1.97
C SER A 181 -2.84 4.04 1.90
N ILE A 182 -3.66 4.38 0.90
CA ILE A 182 -5.00 3.81 0.71
C ILE A 182 -5.21 3.39 -0.74
N PRO A 183 -6.00 2.35 -1.03
CA PRO A 183 -6.33 2.00 -2.41
C PRO A 183 -7.10 3.13 -3.10
N ASN A 184 -6.84 3.38 -4.38
CA ASN A 184 -7.63 4.28 -5.23
C ASN A 184 -9.01 3.67 -5.56
N LEU A 185 -9.85 3.52 -4.53
CA LEU A 185 -11.20 2.96 -4.62
C LEU A 185 -12.17 3.88 -3.87
N VAL A 186 -13.36 4.05 -4.44
CA VAL A 186 -14.42 4.88 -3.84
C VAL A 186 -14.76 4.39 -2.43
N GLY A 187 -14.78 5.30 -1.48
CA GLY A 187 -15.10 5.04 -0.07
C GLY A 187 -13.92 4.59 0.79
N GLN A 188 -12.71 4.48 0.24
CA GLN A 188 -11.50 4.30 1.07
C GLN A 188 -11.19 5.58 1.84
N THR A 189 -10.73 5.41 3.07
CA THR A 189 -10.49 6.50 4.01
C THR A 189 -9.13 6.40 4.66
N VAL A 190 -8.52 7.55 4.94
CA VAL A 190 -7.36 7.67 5.82
C VAL A 190 -7.67 8.69 6.91
N GLU A 191 -7.33 8.32 8.14
CA GLU A 191 -7.42 9.17 9.32
C GLU A 191 -6.07 9.86 9.52
N ILE A 192 -6.11 11.15 9.80
CA ILE A 192 -4.96 11.98 10.10
C ILE A 192 -5.24 12.66 11.44
N ASP A 193 -4.59 12.15 12.48
CA ASP A 193 -4.81 12.59 13.84
C ASP A 193 -3.89 13.76 14.21
N ASP A 194 -4.21 14.44 15.32
CA ASP A 194 -3.32 15.41 15.97
C ASP A 194 -2.91 16.62 15.10
N LEU A 195 -3.78 17.07 14.19
CA LEU A 195 -3.55 18.28 13.39
C LEU A 195 -3.64 19.56 14.23
N PRO A 196 -2.77 20.56 13.97
CA PRO A 196 -2.71 21.78 14.77
C PRO A 196 -3.93 22.70 14.58
N LEU A 197 -4.33 23.37 15.66
CA LEU A 197 -5.38 24.41 15.64
C LEU A 197 -4.90 25.67 14.91
N ASP A 198 -5.86 26.38 14.27
CA ASP A 198 -5.65 27.72 13.71
C ASP A 198 -4.51 27.79 12.68
N ALA A 199 -4.29 26.70 11.97
CA ALA A 199 -3.29 26.55 10.92
C ALA A 199 -3.95 26.18 9.59
N ASP A 200 -3.28 26.57 8.50
CA ASP A 200 -3.59 26.05 7.17
C ASP A 200 -2.85 24.72 7.01
N VAL A 201 -3.63 23.63 6.94
CA VAL A 201 -3.10 22.28 6.71
C VAL A 201 -3.16 21.99 5.21
N VAL A 202 -2.02 21.63 4.63
CA VAL A 202 -1.95 21.14 3.25
C VAL A 202 -2.12 19.63 3.29
N ILE A 203 -3.19 19.13 2.68
CA ILE A 203 -3.40 17.70 2.45
C ILE A 203 -3.03 17.41 1.01
N GLU A 204 -2.03 16.55 0.81
CA GLU A 204 -1.61 16.08 -0.50
C GLU A 204 -2.04 14.63 -0.71
N VAL A 205 -2.58 14.33 -1.89
CA VAL A 205 -2.95 13.00 -2.35
C VAL A 205 -2.17 12.68 -3.62
N ASN A 206 -1.34 11.65 -3.55
CA ASN A 206 -0.36 11.29 -4.57
C ASN A 206 -0.53 9.83 -4.96
N VAL A 207 -0.33 9.47 -6.22
CA VAL A 207 -0.19 8.05 -6.59
C VAL A 207 1.20 7.58 -6.14
N LEU A 208 1.26 6.55 -5.30
CA LEU A 208 2.53 6.02 -4.80
C LEU A 208 3.42 5.59 -5.97
N GLY A 209 4.63 6.14 -6.02
CA GLY A 209 5.62 5.88 -7.08
C GLY A 209 5.53 6.81 -8.30
N LEU A 210 4.54 7.71 -8.37
CA LEU A 210 4.45 8.75 -9.42
C LEU A 210 4.68 10.16 -8.89
N THR A 211 5.06 11.09 -9.78
CA THR A 211 5.30 12.51 -9.47
C THR A 211 4.16 13.42 -9.94
N CYS A 212 2.91 13.08 -9.64
CA CYS A 212 1.73 13.86 -10.02
C CYS A 212 0.86 14.20 -8.80
N PRO A 213 1.33 15.08 -7.91
CA PRO A 213 0.61 15.37 -6.68
C PRO A 213 -0.62 16.24 -6.90
N LEU A 214 -1.66 15.99 -6.10
CA LEU A 214 -2.77 16.92 -5.91
C LEU A 214 -2.78 17.40 -4.47
N SER A 215 -2.88 18.72 -4.27
CA SER A 215 -2.88 19.36 -2.96
C SER A 215 -4.20 20.11 -2.74
N GLU A 216 -4.83 19.92 -1.59
CA GLU A 216 -5.91 20.75 -1.08
C GLU A 216 -5.48 21.42 0.23
N ILE A 217 -5.87 22.69 0.40
CA ILE A 217 -5.59 23.44 1.62
C ILE A 217 -6.86 23.46 2.47
N VAL A 218 -6.77 22.91 3.67
CA VAL A 218 -7.83 22.96 4.68
C VAL A 218 -7.43 23.96 5.75
N SER A 219 -8.19 25.06 5.83
CA SER A 219 -8.05 26.00 6.94
C SER A 219 -8.83 25.49 8.15
N ILE A 220 -8.12 25.19 9.24
CA ILE A 220 -8.72 24.66 10.47
C ILE A 220 -8.84 25.81 11.49
N SER A 221 -10.03 26.05 12.03
CA SER A 221 -10.27 27.15 13.00
C SER A 221 -10.70 26.65 14.37
N SER A 222 -10.16 27.26 15.43
CA SER A 222 -10.49 27.00 16.84
C SER A 222 -11.87 27.53 17.26
N ILE A 223 -12.61 28.22 16.40
CA ILE A 223 -13.93 28.79 16.69
C ILE A 223 -14.98 27.65 16.71
N GLY A 224 -15.28 27.08 17.89
CA GLY A 224 -16.33 26.07 18.01
C GLY A 224 -16.42 25.25 19.29
N CYS A 225 -15.31 24.94 19.98
CA CYS A 225 -15.39 24.31 21.30
C CYS A 225 -15.49 25.36 22.40
N PRO A 226 -16.31 25.13 23.44
CA PRO A 226 -16.21 25.89 24.66
C PRO A 226 -14.80 25.66 25.23
N VAL A 227 -13.96 26.69 25.22
CA VAL A 227 -12.77 26.71 26.07
C VAL A 227 -13.25 26.45 27.49
N PRO A 228 -12.78 25.39 28.19
CA PRO A 228 -13.04 25.30 29.62
C PRO A 228 -12.28 26.46 30.23
N LEU A 229 -12.99 27.57 30.49
CA LEU A 229 -12.53 28.60 31.40
C LEU A 229 -12.45 27.92 32.77
N THR A 230 -11.32 27.29 33.08
CA THR A 230 -10.96 27.05 34.48
C THR A 230 -10.70 28.41 35.11
N CYS A 231 -11.78 29.07 35.52
CA CYS A 231 -11.74 30.07 36.58
C CYS A 231 -11.10 29.42 37.80
N GLY A 232 -9.93 29.92 38.20
CA GLY A 232 -9.19 29.38 39.32
C GLY A 232 -8.02 30.24 39.80
N GLU A 233 -8.09 31.57 39.66
CA GLU A 233 -7.50 32.43 40.68
C GLU A 233 -8.59 32.71 41.71
N GLY A 234 -8.44 32.09 42.88
CA GLY A 234 -9.26 32.27 44.08
C GLY A 234 -8.57 31.63 45.28
#